data_AF-A0AAJ8BVC7-F1
#
_entry.id   AF-A0AAJ8BVC7-F1
#
_cell.length_a   1.000
_cell.length_b   1.000
_cell.length_c   1.000
_cell.angle_alpha   90.00
_cell.angle_beta   90.00
_cell.angle_gamma   90.00
#
_symmetry.space_group_name_H-M   'P 1'
#
loop_
_entity.id
_entity.type
_entity.pdbx_description
1 polymer ?
#
loop_
_entity_poly.entity_id
_entity_poly.type
_entity_poly.pdbx_seq_one_letter_code
_entity_poly.pdbx_strand_id
1 'polypeptide(L)'
;MRLHSNPSITARAESDEEAEILRPLNNLHKIIREMFHEIESHHTTIQSLREWAQMIDPLAFAKMDPWPQSLISAWEEYKFFVQLINAKKLAFVNYRSAGDEDLADTSDWRFKRVHLAIEWGKVALSATEARLHVLCTYQNAFENTKAIDGHIEQANANLNSARDAVREAGINYRRYWANMAREPPCKKGIPYEDYDEESNPH
;
A
#
# COMPACT_ATOMS: atom_id res chain seq x y z
N MET A 1 -24.72 -57.77 5.99
CA MET A 1 -25.86 -56.87 6.28
C MET A 1 -25.32 -55.81 7.24
N ARG A 2 -25.10 -54.56 6.75
CA ARG A 2 -25.77 -53.31 7.20
C ARG A 2 -25.67 -53.05 8.73
N LEU A 3 -25.28 -51.90 9.29
CA LEU A 3 -25.02 -50.53 8.81
C LEU A 3 -24.26 -49.75 9.93
N HIS A 4 -23.27 -48.96 9.52
CA HIS A 4 -23.01 -47.54 9.83
C HIS A 4 -23.60 -46.81 11.07
N SER A 5 -22.68 -46.19 11.82
CA SER A 5 -22.57 -44.73 12.10
C SER A 5 -23.26 -44.03 13.30
N ASN A 6 -22.42 -43.18 13.92
CA ASN A 6 -22.63 -41.89 14.60
C ASN A 6 -23.17 -41.83 16.04
N PRO A 7 -22.34 -41.36 17.00
CA PRO A 7 -22.78 -40.35 17.95
C PRO A 7 -22.77 -38.98 17.25
N SER A 8 -23.93 -38.32 17.27
CA SER A 8 -24.13 -36.94 16.84
C SER A 8 -23.09 -35.99 17.42
N ILE A 9 -22.16 -35.54 16.57
CA ILE A 9 -21.59 -34.20 16.68
C ILE A 9 -22.54 -33.30 15.90
N THR A 10 -23.70 -33.01 16.49
CA THR A 10 -24.53 -31.91 16.03
C THR A 10 -23.84 -30.63 16.40
N ALA A 11 -23.04 -30.14 15.45
CA ALA A 11 -23.06 -28.78 14.96
C ALA A 11 -23.79 -27.79 15.88
N ARG A 12 -23.09 -27.30 16.91
CA ARG A 12 -23.12 -25.88 17.19
C ARG A 12 -21.95 -25.29 16.43
N ALA A 13 -22.20 -24.99 15.16
CA ALA A 13 -21.53 -23.87 14.53
C ALA A 13 -21.98 -22.65 15.32
N GLU A 14 -21.30 -22.39 16.44
CA GLU A 14 -21.17 -21.03 16.92
C GLU A 14 -20.47 -20.31 15.78
N SER A 15 -21.29 -19.63 14.97
CA SER A 15 -20.87 -18.56 14.10
C SER A 15 -20.11 -17.60 14.99
N ASP A 16 -18.80 -17.80 15.06
CA ASP A 16 -17.88 -17.04 15.89
C ASP A 16 -17.78 -15.65 15.24
N GLU A 17 -18.77 -14.80 15.55
CA GLU A 17 -18.86 -13.41 15.08
C GLU A 17 -17.52 -12.69 15.35
N GLU A 18 -16.83 -13.07 16.44
CA GLU A 18 -15.49 -12.61 16.77
C GLU A 18 -14.46 -13.05 15.70
N ALA A 19 -14.46 -14.32 15.27
CA ALA A 19 -13.61 -14.80 14.18
C ALA A 19 -13.93 -14.17 12.81
N GLU A 20 -15.20 -13.81 12.56
CA GLU A 20 -15.60 -13.10 11.35
C GLU A 20 -15.15 -11.64 11.36
N ILE A 21 -15.25 -10.95 12.50
CA ILE A 21 -14.72 -9.60 12.73
C ILE A 21 -13.18 -9.57 12.63
N LEU A 22 -12.50 -10.63 13.06
CA LEU A 22 -11.03 -10.75 12.99
C LEU A 22 -10.51 -10.92 11.55
N ARG A 23 -11.32 -11.46 10.61
CA ARG A 23 -10.87 -11.76 9.22
C ARG A 23 -10.46 -10.51 8.41
N PRO A 24 -11.29 -9.45 8.31
CA PRO A 24 -10.90 -8.21 7.62
C PRO A 24 -9.62 -7.58 8.19
N LEU A 25 -9.41 -7.66 9.50
CA LEU A 25 -8.23 -7.08 10.17
C LEU A 25 -6.96 -7.93 9.98
N ASN A 26 -7.09 -9.25 9.98
CA ASN A 26 -6.00 -10.15 9.60
C ASN A 26 -5.53 -9.90 8.16
N ASN A 27 -6.43 -9.50 7.26
CA ASN A 27 -6.08 -9.10 5.91
C ASN A 27 -5.22 -7.82 5.89
N LEU A 28 -5.50 -6.83 6.76
CA LEU A 28 -4.66 -5.63 6.86
C LEU A 28 -3.23 -5.95 7.31
N HIS A 29 -3.07 -6.85 8.29
CA HIS A 29 -1.74 -7.30 8.70
C HIS A 29 -0.98 -7.99 7.55
N LYS A 30 -1.68 -8.83 6.78
CA LYS A 30 -1.11 -9.49 5.60
C LYS A 30 -0.65 -8.47 4.56
N ILE A 31 -1.49 -7.49 4.23
CA ILE A 31 -1.17 -6.40 3.30
C ILE A 31 0.06 -5.62 3.77
N ILE A 32 0.12 -5.24 5.05
CA ILE A 32 1.28 -4.52 5.61
C ILE A 32 2.58 -5.33 5.45
N ARG A 33 2.51 -6.65 5.67
CA ARG A 33 3.67 -7.54 5.49
C ARG A 33 4.07 -7.70 4.03
N GLU A 34 3.11 -7.86 3.12
CA GLU A 34 3.36 -7.93 1.68
C GLU A 34 4.05 -6.66 1.18
N MET A 35 3.51 -5.50 1.53
CA MET A 35 4.12 -4.21 1.20
C MET A 35 5.53 -4.06 1.78
N PHE A 36 5.79 -4.56 3.00
CA PHE A 36 7.15 -4.57 3.56
C PHE A 36 8.11 -5.42 2.72
N HIS A 37 7.68 -6.59 2.26
CA HIS A 37 8.52 -7.45 1.41
C HIS A 37 8.76 -6.84 0.02
N GLU A 38 7.74 -6.23 -0.58
CA GLU A 38 7.87 -5.50 -1.85
C GLU A 38 8.87 -4.35 -1.73
N ILE A 39 8.84 -3.63 -0.60
CA ILE A 39 9.79 -2.54 -0.34
C ILE A 39 11.23 -3.05 -0.37
N GLU A 40 11.52 -4.16 0.30
CA GLU A 40 12.87 -4.71 0.37
C GLU A 40 13.34 -5.28 -0.97
N SER A 41 12.42 -5.88 -1.74
CA SER A 41 12.67 -6.30 -3.11
C SER A 41 13.08 -5.10 -3.99
N HIS A 42 12.28 -4.04 -4.00
CA HIS A 42 12.57 -2.83 -4.79
C HIS A 42 13.81 -2.10 -4.31
N HIS A 43 14.11 -2.13 -3.01
CA HIS A 43 15.36 -1.57 -2.50
C HIS A 43 16.58 -2.25 -3.13
N THR A 44 16.54 -3.58 -3.25
CA THR A 44 17.58 -4.37 -3.91
C THR A 44 17.73 -3.96 -5.37
N THR A 45 16.61 -3.85 -6.12
CA THR A 45 16.63 -3.38 -7.51
C THR A 45 17.25 -1.99 -7.65
N ILE A 46 16.93 -1.05 -6.74
CA ILE A 46 17.52 0.30 -6.73
C ILE A 46 19.04 0.24 -6.54
N GLN A 47 19.55 -0.62 -5.66
CA GLN A 47 21.00 -0.74 -5.48
C GLN A 47 21.67 -1.29 -6.74
N SER A 48 21.11 -2.32 -7.37
CA SER A 48 21.63 -2.83 -8.64
C SER A 48 21.61 -1.78 -9.75
N LEU A 49 20.59 -0.92 -9.81
CA LEU A 49 20.54 0.18 -10.76
C LEU A 49 21.60 1.25 -10.49
N ARG A 50 21.92 1.53 -9.22
CA ARG A 50 23.03 2.45 -8.86
C ARG A 50 24.38 1.91 -9.31
N GLU A 51 24.62 0.62 -9.07
CA GLU A 51 25.84 -0.05 -9.52
C GLU A 51 25.93 -0.02 -11.05
N TRP A 52 24.83 -0.33 -11.75
CA TRP A 52 24.75 -0.24 -13.20
C TRP A 52 25.05 1.16 -13.72
N ALA A 53 24.45 2.21 -13.14
CA ALA A 53 24.64 3.59 -13.57
C ALA A 53 26.11 4.04 -13.48
N GLN A 54 26.85 3.56 -12.48
CA GLN A 54 28.28 3.84 -12.32
C GLN A 54 29.17 3.18 -13.38
N MET A 55 28.68 2.13 -14.04
CA MET A 55 29.42 1.41 -15.08
C MET A 55 29.21 1.99 -16.49
N ILE A 56 28.29 2.95 -16.64
CA ILE A 56 28.00 3.55 -17.95
C ILE A 56 29.13 4.50 -18.34
N ASP A 57 29.73 4.27 -19.52
CA ASP A 57 30.63 5.23 -20.14
C ASP A 57 29.81 6.42 -20.67
N PRO A 58 29.96 7.64 -20.10
CA PRO A 58 29.20 8.80 -20.54
C PRO A 58 29.47 9.21 -21.98
N LEU A 59 30.64 8.85 -22.54
CA LEU A 59 31.01 9.18 -23.92
C LEU A 59 30.38 8.21 -24.94
N ALA A 60 30.09 6.98 -24.52
CA ALA A 60 29.45 5.97 -25.35
C ALA A 60 27.91 5.90 -25.15
N PHE A 61 27.39 6.58 -24.12
CA PHE A 61 25.96 6.58 -23.83
C PHE A 61 25.17 7.34 -24.92
N ALA A 62 24.26 6.63 -25.57
CA ALA A 62 23.39 7.19 -26.60
C ALA A 62 21.93 7.04 -26.21
N LYS A 63 21.22 8.17 -26.21
CA LYS A 63 19.78 8.21 -25.95
C LYS A 63 19.02 7.50 -27.07
N MET A 64 17.99 6.78 -26.69
CA MET A 64 16.94 6.27 -27.57
C MET A 64 16.04 7.44 -28.00
N ASP A 65 16.08 7.76 -29.28
CA ASP A 65 15.23 8.80 -29.89
C ASP A 65 14.91 8.40 -31.35
N PRO A 66 13.63 8.36 -31.76
CA PRO A 66 12.42 8.63 -30.98
C PRO A 66 12.10 7.53 -29.94
N TRP A 67 11.32 7.87 -28.92
CA TRP A 67 10.79 6.88 -27.99
C TRP A 67 9.73 5.99 -28.67
N PRO A 68 9.79 4.66 -28.48
CA PRO A 68 8.73 3.77 -28.90
C PRO A 68 7.46 4.00 -28.07
N GLN A 69 6.30 3.66 -28.63
CA GLN A 69 5.01 3.85 -27.95
C GLN A 69 4.94 3.15 -26.58
N SER A 70 5.59 2.00 -26.43
CA SER A 70 5.63 1.27 -25.14
C SER A 70 6.35 2.05 -24.04
N LEU A 71 7.44 2.76 -24.38
CA LEU A 71 8.13 3.65 -23.44
C LEU A 71 7.27 4.87 -23.09
N ILE A 72 6.58 5.46 -24.06
CA ILE A 72 5.67 6.59 -23.83
C ILE A 72 4.59 6.19 -22.81
N SER A 73 3.93 5.04 -23.01
CA SER A 73 2.90 4.55 -22.10
C SER A 73 3.43 4.24 -20.70
N ALA A 74 4.60 3.59 -20.58
CA ALA A 74 5.25 3.36 -19.29
C ALA A 74 5.65 4.69 -18.59
N TRP A 75 6.04 5.69 -19.38
CA TRP A 75 6.39 7.01 -18.89
C TRP A 75 5.18 7.76 -18.32
N GLU A 76 4.04 7.69 -19.02
CA GLU A 76 2.77 8.27 -18.58
C GLU A 76 2.24 7.58 -17.32
N GLU A 77 2.31 6.25 -17.26
CA GLU A 77 1.87 5.47 -16.10
C GLU A 77 2.65 5.82 -14.84
N TYR A 78 3.99 5.90 -14.90
CA TYR A 78 4.74 6.29 -13.71
C TYR A 78 4.40 7.74 -13.30
N LYS A 79 4.19 8.65 -14.26
CA LYS A 79 3.84 10.05 -13.96
C LYS A 79 2.50 10.14 -13.25
N PHE A 80 1.52 9.36 -13.69
CA PHE A 80 0.22 9.26 -13.06
C PHE A 80 0.34 8.85 -11.59
N PHE A 81 1.06 7.77 -11.28
CA PHE A 81 1.23 7.34 -9.89
C PHE A 81 1.97 8.37 -9.02
N VAL A 82 3.02 9.01 -9.55
CA VAL A 82 3.76 10.06 -8.84
C VAL A 82 2.84 11.21 -8.40
N GLN A 83 1.88 11.61 -9.24
CA GLN A 83 0.93 12.67 -8.89
C GLN A 83 -0.02 12.28 -7.74
N LEU A 84 -0.36 10.99 -7.64
CA LEU A 84 -1.27 10.49 -6.60
C LEU A 84 -0.64 10.40 -5.21
N ILE A 85 0.71 10.26 -5.11
CA ILE A 85 1.40 10.06 -3.83
C ILE A 85 1.07 11.19 -2.85
N ASN A 86 1.21 12.44 -3.29
CA ASN A 86 1.03 13.59 -2.41
C ASN A 86 -0.41 13.71 -1.91
N ALA A 87 -1.40 13.46 -2.78
CA ALA A 87 -2.80 13.49 -2.40
C ALA A 87 -3.12 12.46 -1.31
N LYS A 88 -2.65 11.22 -1.46
CA LYS A 88 -2.87 10.15 -0.46
C LYS A 88 -2.11 10.40 0.84
N LYS A 89 -0.87 10.89 0.75
CA LYS A 89 -0.09 11.31 1.93
C LYS A 89 -0.81 12.41 2.70
N LEU A 90 -1.32 13.44 2.01
CA LEU A 90 -2.06 14.53 2.63
C LEU A 90 -3.37 14.06 3.27
N ALA A 91 -4.09 13.12 2.65
CA ALA A 91 -5.28 12.53 3.26
C ALA A 91 -4.95 11.89 4.61
N PHE A 92 -3.86 11.12 4.70
CA PHE A 92 -3.38 10.56 5.97
C PHE A 92 -2.97 11.66 6.96
N VAL A 93 -2.16 12.63 6.54
CA VAL A 93 -1.63 13.69 7.43
C VAL A 93 -2.76 14.57 7.97
N ASN A 94 -3.72 14.95 7.14
CA ASN A 94 -4.87 15.77 7.52
C ASN A 94 -5.76 15.00 8.49
N TYR A 95 -6.11 13.75 8.18
CA TYR A 95 -6.88 12.91 9.09
C TYR A 95 -6.13 12.69 10.41
N ARG A 96 -4.81 12.49 10.37
CA ARG A 96 -3.99 12.37 11.57
C ARG A 96 -4.08 13.61 12.45
N SER A 97 -4.15 14.79 11.87
CA SER A 97 -4.09 16.08 12.58
C SER A 97 -5.47 16.62 12.96
N ALA A 98 -6.56 16.03 12.46
CA ALA A 98 -7.93 16.52 12.68
C ALA A 98 -8.56 16.09 14.02
N GLY A 99 -7.96 15.14 14.73
CA GLY A 99 -8.51 14.62 15.99
C GLY A 99 -7.99 15.40 17.20
N ASP A 100 -8.89 15.73 18.12
CA ASP A 100 -8.52 16.11 19.49
C ASP A 100 -7.87 14.90 20.22
N GLU A 101 -7.10 15.12 21.28
CA GLU A 101 -6.28 14.09 21.95
C GLU A 101 -7.08 12.84 22.33
N ASP A 102 -8.31 13.03 22.84
CA ASP A 102 -9.19 11.94 23.26
C ASP A 102 -9.72 11.10 22.09
N LEU A 103 -10.02 11.72 20.94
CA LEU A 103 -10.51 11.03 19.74
C LEU A 103 -9.36 10.36 18.97
N ALA A 104 -8.17 10.95 19.02
CA ALA A 104 -7.01 10.50 18.27
C ALA A 104 -6.48 9.12 18.72
N ASP A 105 -6.90 8.65 19.88
CA ASP A 105 -6.54 7.34 20.44
C ASP A 105 -7.71 6.36 20.56
N THR A 106 -8.84 6.57 19.88
CA THR A 106 -9.88 5.52 19.81
C THR A 106 -9.52 4.44 18.78
N SER A 107 -10.05 3.23 18.98
CA SER A 107 -9.92 2.12 18.03
C SER A 107 -10.35 2.52 16.61
N ASP A 108 -11.56 3.08 16.43
CA ASP A 108 -12.06 3.53 15.12
C ASP A 108 -11.12 4.51 14.41
N TRP A 109 -10.57 5.47 15.16
CA TRP A 109 -9.65 6.46 14.61
C TRP A 109 -8.32 5.83 14.18
N ARG A 110 -7.81 4.88 14.97
CA ARG A 110 -6.64 4.08 14.61
C ARG A 110 -6.91 3.23 13.37
N PHE A 111 -8.06 2.58 13.29
CA PHE A 111 -8.45 1.77 12.14
C PHE A 111 -8.47 2.59 10.85
N LYS A 112 -9.09 3.77 10.86
CA LYS A 112 -9.10 4.65 9.69
C LYS A 112 -7.70 5.12 9.29
N ARG A 113 -6.82 5.41 10.27
CA ARG A 113 -5.41 5.74 10.00
C ARG A 113 -4.64 4.59 9.35
N VAL A 114 -4.91 3.32 9.71
CA VAL A 114 -4.32 2.15 9.04
C VAL A 114 -4.70 2.14 7.57
N HIS A 115 -5.99 2.29 7.24
CA HIS A 115 -6.46 2.29 5.86
C HIS A 115 -5.83 3.40 5.02
N LEU A 116 -5.82 4.64 5.53
CA LEU A 116 -5.22 5.78 4.82
C LEU A 116 -3.72 5.60 4.60
N ALA A 117 -3.01 5.03 5.59
CA ALA A 117 -1.59 4.73 5.45
C ALA A 117 -1.34 3.63 4.39
N ILE A 118 -2.17 2.58 4.34
CA ILE A 118 -2.09 1.54 3.32
C ILE A 118 -2.33 2.13 1.92
N GLU A 119 -3.35 2.97 1.74
CA GLU A 119 -3.62 3.62 0.45
C GLU A 119 -2.44 4.48 -0.02
N TRP A 120 -1.86 5.28 0.89
CA TRP A 120 -0.67 6.06 0.59
C TRP A 120 0.51 5.17 0.19
N GLY A 121 0.78 4.10 0.96
CA GLY A 121 1.89 3.20 0.69
C GLY A 121 1.73 2.45 -0.63
N LYS A 122 0.52 2.01 -0.97
CA LYS A 122 0.24 1.32 -2.25
C LYS A 122 0.55 2.21 -3.45
N VAL A 123 0.09 3.46 -3.43
CA VAL A 123 0.38 4.41 -4.52
C VAL A 123 1.87 4.72 -4.61
N ALA A 124 2.56 4.85 -3.47
CA ALA A 124 4.01 5.06 -3.45
C ALA A 124 4.80 3.85 -3.98
N LEU A 125 4.32 2.63 -3.73
CA LEU A 125 4.87 1.40 -4.31
C LEU A 125 4.65 1.35 -5.82
N SER A 126 3.42 1.56 -6.30
CA SER A 126 3.14 1.59 -7.74
C SER A 126 3.97 2.66 -8.47
N ALA A 127 4.17 3.83 -7.87
CA ALA A 127 5.04 4.87 -8.43
C ALA A 127 6.53 4.47 -8.43
N THR A 128 6.96 3.63 -7.49
CA THR A 128 8.31 3.07 -7.45
C THR A 128 8.45 2.03 -8.54
N GLU A 129 7.55 1.05 -8.58
CA GLU A 129 7.54 -0.06 -9.54
C GLU A 129 7.51 0.45 -10.99
N ALA A 130 6.57 1.35 -11.33
CA ALA A 130 6.47 1.89 -12.68
C ALA A 130 7.75 2.64 -13.11
N ARG A 131 8.41 3.34 -12.18
CA ARG A 131 9.67 4.02 -12.45
C ARG A 131 10.85 3.04 -12.60
N LEU A 132 10.89 2.00 -11.77
CA LEU A 132 11.87 0.92 -11.89
C LEU A 132 11.69 0.16 -13.20
N HIS A 133 10.46 -0.07 -13.64
CA HIS A 133 10.17 -0.65 -14.95
C HIS A 133 10.81 0.17 -16.07
N VAL A 134 10.62 1.50 -16.07
CA VAL A 134 11.28 2.37 -17.07
C VAL A 134 12.81 2.28 -17.02
N LEU A 135 13.39 2.39 -15.81
CA LEU A 135 14.84 2.32 -15.61
C LEU A 135 15.45 0.98 -16.06
N CYS A 136 14.79 -0.12 -15.77
CA CYS A 136 15.27 -1.47 -16.09
C CYS A 136 15.06 -1.82 -17.57
N THR A 137 13.91 -1.46 -18.15
CA THR A 137 13.53 -1.88 -19.51
C THR A 137 14.06 -0.93 -20.59
N TYR A 138 14.15 0.37 -20.29
CA TYR A 138 14.52 1.40 -21.27
C TYR A 138 15.73 2.19 -20.78
N GLN A 139 16.85 1.48 -20.60
CA GLN A 139 18.11 2.04 -20.09
C GLN A 139 18.61 3.27 -20.87
N ASN A 140 18.31 3.34 -22.17
CA ASN A 140 18.70 4.44 -23.05
C ASN A 140 17.60 5.53 -23.16
N ALA A 141 16.52 5.50 -22.38
CA ALA A 141 15.46 6.51 -22.45
C ALA A 141 15.93 7.92 -22.03
N PHE A 142 17.00 7.99 -21.24
CA PHE A 142 17.42 9.19 -20.55
C PHE A 142 18.42 10.01 -21.36
N GLU A 143 18.51 11.31 -21.06
CA GLU A 143 19.39 12.23 -21.77
C GLU A 143 20.88 11.92 -21.57
N ASN A 144 21.24 11.53 -20.34
CA ASN A 144 22.61 11.25 -19.93
C ASN A 144 22.61 10.48 -18.60
N THR A 145 23.79 10.08 -18.14
CA THR A 145 24.01 9.38 -16.86
C THR A 145 23.50 10.17 -15.66
N LYS A 146 23.65 11.51 -15.65
CA LYS A 146 23.10 12.35 -14.59
C LYS A 146 21.56 12.29 -14.50
N ALA A 147 20.88 12.19 -15.65
CA ALA A 147 19.44 12.00 -15.67
C ALA A 147 19.06 10.63 -15.10
N ILE A 148 19.81 9.57 -15.45
CA ILE A 148 19.63 8.22 -14.86
C ILE A 148 19.72 8.27 -13.34
N ASP A 149 20.78 8.87 -12.79
CA ASP A 149 20.97 9.03 -11.34
C ASP A 149 19.78 9.75 -10.69
N GLY A 150 19.34 10.87 -11.28
CA GLY A 150 18.18 11.61 -10.78
C GLY A 150 16.88 10.79 -10.79
N HIS A 151 16.71 9.89 -11.77
CA HIS A 151 15.56 8.98 -11.79
C HIS A 151 15.67 7.88 -10.74
N ILE A 152 16.86 7.33 -10.49
CA ILE A 152 17.11 6.35 -9.42
C ILE A 152 16.88 6.97 -8.04
N GLU A 153 17.35 8.20 -7.81
CA GLU A 153 17.11 8.94 -6.57
C GLU A 153 15.62 9.14 -6.30
N GLN A 154 14.86 9.54 -7.32
CA GLN A 154 13.42 9.70 -7.21
C GLN A 154 12.68 8.37 -7.01
N ALA A 155 13.14 7.26 -7.59
CA ALA A 155 12.60 5.93 -7.28
C ALA A 155 12.81 5.60 -5.80
N ASN A 156 14.00 5.87 -5.27
CA ASN A 156 14.30 5.69 -3.86
C ASN A 156 13.48 6.63 -2.95
N ALA A 157 13.19 7.86 -3.39
CA ALA A 157 12.32 8.77 -2.65
C ALA A 157 10.88 8.25 -2.57
N ASN A 158 10.33 7.73 -3.67
CA ASN A 158 9.01 7.09 -3.68
C ASN A 158 8.99 5.87 -2.77
N LEU A 159 10.02 5.03 -2.82
CA LEU A 159 10.15 3.85 -1.98
C LEU A 159 10.25 4.20 -0.49
N ASN A 160 10.98 5.26 -0.14
CA ASN A 160 11.03 5.77 1.23
C ASN A 160 9.67 6.31 1.69
N SER A 161 8.90 6.93 0.79
CA SER A 161 7.52 7.31 1.10
C SER A 161 6.65 6.07 1.39
N ALA A 162 6.83 4.97 0.66
CA ALA A 162 6.14 3.72 0.95
C ALA A 162 6.57 3.12 2.30
N ARG A 163 7.87 3.16 2.64
CA ARG A 163 8.38 2.76 3.96
C ARG A 163 7.74 3.51 5.10
N ASP A 164 7.64 4.83 4.98
CA ASP A 164 6.97 5.65 5.99
C ASP A 164 5.49 5.28 6.14
N ALA A 165 4.80 5.06 5.03
CA ALA A 165 3.40 4.63 5.04
C ALA A 165 3.21 3.27 5.73
N VAL A 166 4.05 2.27 5.41
CA VAL A 166 4.03 0.95 6.04
C VAL A 166 4.33 1.03 7.54
N ARG A 167 5.28 1.89 7.94
CA ARG A 167 5.59 2.15 9.34
C ARG A 167 4.39 2.73 10.08
N GLU A 168 3.73 3.74 9.51
CA GLU A 168 2.52 4.34 10.08
C GLU A 168 1.35 3.35 10.14
N ALA A 169 1.15 2.53 9.11
CA ALA A 169 0.14 1.48 9.10
C ALA A 169 0.39 0.47 10.23
N GLY A 170 1.64 0.00 10.39
CA GLY A 170 2.01 -0.92 11.46
C GLY A 170 1.85 -0.33 12.87
N ILE A 171 2.17 0.94 13.06
CA ILE A 171 1.96 1.64 14.35
C ILE A 171 0.47 1.69 14.67
N ASN A 172 -0.36 2.15 13.73
CA ASN A 172 -1.79 2.30 13.98
C ASN A 172 -2.50 0.95 14.11
N TYR A 173 -2.05 -0.08 13.40
CA TYR A 173 -2.57 -1.44 13.54
C TYR A 173 -2.34 -2.01 14.94
N ARG A 174 -1.13 -1.85 15.49
CA ARG A 174 -0.84 -2.29 16.87
C ARG A 174 -1.64 -1.51 17.91
N ARG A 175 -1.78 -0.19 17.72
CA ARG A 175 -2.56 0.65 18.64
C ARG A 175 -4.06 0.36 18.57
N TYR A 176 -4.60 0.09 17.38
CA TYR A 176 -5.98 -0.34 17.21
C TYR A 176 -6.30 -1.53 18.14
N TRP A 177 -5.50 -2.60 18.08
CA TRP A 177 -5.72 -3.78 18.93
C TRP A 177 -5.54 -3.49 20.42
N ALA A 178 -4.56 -2.65 20.78
CA ALA A 178 -4.36 -2.26 22.17
C ALA A 178 -5.56 -1.46 22.72
N ASN A 179 -6.22 -0.66 21.89
CA ASN A 179 -7.33 0.18 22.29
C ASN A 179 -8.63 -0.62 22.33
N MET A 180 -8.88 -1.49 21.35
CA MET A 180 -9.99 -2.44 21.35
C MET A 180 -10.02 -3.31 22.63
N ALA A 181 -8.86 -3.72 23.14
CA ALA A 181 -8.78 -4.53 24.36
C ALA A 181 -9.08 -3.75 25.65
N ARG A 182 -9.05 -2.41 25.61
CA ARG A 182 -9.26 -1.51 26.75
C ARG A 182 -10.61 -0.82 26.73
N GLU A 183 -11.14 -0.58 25.54
CA GLU A 183 -12.44 0.03 25.35
C GLU A 183 -13.52 -0.94 25.86
N PRO A 184 -14.49 -0.48 26.67
CA PRO A 184 -15.60 -1.32 27.07
C PRO A 184 -16.32 -1.82 25.81
N PRO A 185 -16.74 -3.09 25.74
CA PRO A 185 -17.44 -3.62 24.58
C PRO A 185 -18.58 -2.67 24.24
N CYS A 186 -18.50 -2.09 23.05
CA CYS A 186 -19.50 -1.15 22.58
C CYS A 186 -20.86 -1.85 22.66
N LYS A 187 -21.83 -1.25 23.37
CA LYS A 187 -23.25 -1.62 23.21
C LYS A 187 -23.74 -1.12 21.85
N LYS A 188 -23.11 -1.54 20.75
CA LYS A 188 -23.51 -1.21 19.37
C LYS A 188 -22.92 -2.31 18.46
N GLY A 189 -23.68 -3.15 17.77
CA GLY A 189 -25.03 -2.89 17.27
C GLY A 189 -25.05 -1.66 16.36
N ILE A 190 -24.04 -1.47 15.52
CA ILE A 190 -24.19 -0.64 14.32
C ILE A 190 -24.10 -1.62 13.14
N PRO A 191 -25.21 -1.93 12.46
CA PRO A 191 -25.14 -2.55 11.14
C PRO A 191 -24.31 -1.63 10.25
N TYR A 192 -23.35 -2.18 9.52
CA TYR A 192 -22.85 -1.50 8.34
C TYR A 192 -24.06 -1.28 7.43
N GLU A 193 -24.50 -0.03 7.28
CA GLU A 193 -25.40 0.32 6.18
C GLU A 193 -24.58 0.15 4.90
N ASP A 194 -24.88 -0.93 4.17
CA ASP A 194 -24.54 -1.04 2.76
C ASP A 194 -25.05 0.24 2.09
N TYR A 195 -24.19 0.94 1.36
CA TYR A 195 -24.61 2.03 0.50
C TYR A 195 -25.49 1.42 -0.61
N ASP A 196 -26.80 1.39 -0.39
CA ASP A 196 -27.76 1.22 -1.48
C ASP A 196 -27.65 2.44 -2.39
N GLU A 197 -27.09 2.24 -3.59
CA GLU A 197 -27.16 3.19 -4.69
C GLU A 197 -28.63 3.56 -4.91
N GLU A 198 -28.93 4.84 -4.73
CA GLU A 198 -30.24 5.44 -4.90
C GLU A 198 -30.89 4.99 -6.21
N SER A 199 -32.08 4.42 -6.06
CA SER A 199 -33.02 4.22 -7.16
C SER A 199 -33.41 5.58 -7.74
N ASN A 200 -32.98 5.79 -8.98
CA ASN A 200 -33.30 6.95 -9.80
C ASN A 200 -34.82 7.00 -10.12
N PRO A 201 -35.56 8.07 -9.80
CA PRO A 201 -36.95 8.19 -10.20
C PRO A 201 -37.06 8.79 -11.61
N HIS A 202 -37.58 7.99 -12.56
CA HIS A 202 -38.22 8.48 -13.78
C HIS A 202 -39.71 8.17 -13.72
#